data_AF-A0A858Q5N3-F1
#
_entry.id   AF-A0A858Q5N3-F1
#
_cell.length_a   1.000
_cell.length_b   1.000
_cell.length_c   1.000
_cell.angle_alpha   90.00
_cell.angle_beta   90.00
_cell.angle_gamma   90.00
#
_symmetry.space_group_name_H-M   'P 1'
#
loop_
_entity.id
_entity.type
_entity.pdbx_description
1 polymer ?
#
loop_
_entity_poly.entity_id
_entity_poly.type
_entity_poly.pdbx_seq_one_letter_code
_entity_poly.pdbx_strand_id
1 'polypeptide(L)' 'MAAESEARLVDIETKLAYLEDTVLALNDVVTQQQKQIDQLETKIRRLVERVQQIATLAETAAPAANEKPPHY' A
#
# COMPACT_ATOMS: atom_id res chain seq x y z
N MET A 1 -38.68 -37.38 0.65
CA MET A 1 -38.40 -36.35 -0.38
C MET A 1 -38.58 -34.93 0.15
N ALA A 2 -39.77 -34.47 0.57
CA ALA A 2 -39.94 -33.09 1.07
C ALA A 2 -39.05 -32.73 2.28
N ALA A 3 -39.03 -33.59 3.31
CA ALA A 3 -38.19 -33.40 4.50
C ALA A 3 -36.67 -33.45 4.21
N GLU A 4 -36.26 -34.21 3.18
CA GLU A 4 -34.86 -34.29 2.76
C GLU A 4 -34.43 -33.02 2.01
N SER A 5 -35.32 -32.47 1.17
CA SER A 5 -35.10 -31.17 0.54
C SER A 5 -35.02 -30.04 1.56
N GLU A 6 -35.87 -30.05 2.58
CA GLU A 6 -35.85 -29.05 3.66
C GLU A 6 -34.55 -29.10 4.47
N ALA A 7 -34.08 -30.30 4.84
CA ALA A 7 -32.79 -30.47 5.51
C ALA A 7 -31.61 -29.97 4.66
N ARG A 8 -31.65 -30.19 3.34
CA ARG A 8 -30.63 -29.68 2.41
C ARG A 8 -30.66 -28.16 2.29
N LEU A 9 -31.85 -27.54 2.32
CA LEU A 9 -31.98 -26.09 2.30
C LEU A 9 -31.38 -25.47 3.57
N VAL A 10 -31.69 -26.03 4.74
CA VAL A 10 -31.13 -25.57 6.02
C VAL A 10 -29.60 -25.67 6.04
N ASP A 11 -29.02 -26.75 5.51
CA ASP A 11 -27.56 -26.90 5.40
C ASP A 11 -26.94 -25.84 4.47
N ILE A 12 -27.60 -25.54 3.34
CA ILE A 12 -27.15 -24.50 2.42
C ILE A 12 -27.23 -23.11 3.07
N GLU A 13 -28.34 -22.78 3.73
CA GLU A 13 -28.52 -21.50 4.43
C GLU A 13 -27.49 -21.32 5.54
N THR A 14 -27.22 -22.39 6.29
CA THR A 14 -26.18 -22.38 7.33
C THR A 14 -24.81 -22.11 6.73
N LYS A 15 -24.45 -22.81 5.64
CA LYS A 15 -23.18 -22.59 4.94
C LYS A 15 -23.09 -21.19 4.34
N LEU A 16 -24.20 -20.67 3.81
CA LEU A 16 -24.26 -19.33 3.24
C LEU A 16 -23.98 -18.28 4.31
N ALA A 17 -24.62 -18.37 5.48
CA ALA A 17 -24.38 -17.45 6.59
C ALA A 17 -22.89 -17.43 7.02
N TYR A 18 -22.26 -18.60 7.14
CA TYR A 18 -20.82 -18.67 7.44
C TYR A 18 -19.95 -18.05 6.35
N LEU A 19 -20.33 -18.21 5.08
CA LEU A 19 -19.60 -17.61 3.96
C LEU A 19 -19.78 -16.09 3.94
N GLU A 20 -20.97 -15.57 4.24
CA GLU A 20 -21.22 -14.13 4.37
C GLU A 20 -20.35 -13.51 5.48
N ASP A 21 -20.31 -14.13 6.66
CA ASP A 21 -19.45 -13.69 7.77
C ASP A 21 -17.97 -13.73 7.37
N THR A 22 -17.55 -14.79 6.67
CA THR A 22 -16.17 -14.94 6.20
C THR A 22 -15.81 -13.84 5.19
N VAL A 23 -16.72 -13.52 4.27
CA VAL A 23 -16.52 -12.45 3.28
C VAL A 23 -16.37 -11.09 3.96
N LEU A 24 -17.19 -10.79 4.97
CA LEU A 24 -17.07 -9.55 5.74
C LEU A 24 -15.72 -9.47 6.47
N ALA A 25 -15.31 -10.57 7.13
CA ALA A 25 -14.02 -10.62 7.82
C ALA A 25 -12.83 -10.45 6.85
N LEU A 26 -12.89 -11.06 5.66
CA LEU A 26 -11.86 -10.90 4.64
C LEU A 26 -11.82 -9.46 4.11
N ASN A 27 -12.98 -8.83 3.90
CA ASN A 27 -13.06 -7.45 3.45
C ASN A 27 -12.43 -6.47 4.45
N ASP A 28 -12.66 -6.69 5.76
CA ASP A 28 -12.04 -5.90 6.81
C ASP A 28 -10.51 -6.02 6.78
N VAL A 29 -9.99 -7.23 6.62
CA VAL A 29 -8.55 -7.50 6.51
C VAL A 29 -7.96 -6.80 5.27
N VAL A 30 -8.61 -6.94 4.10
CA VAL A 30 -8.17 -6.31 2.85
C VAL A 30 -8.15 -4.78 2.98
N THR A 31 -9.17 -4.20 3.61
CA THR A 31 -9.25 -2.75 3.83
C THR A 31 -8.13 -2.28 4.76
N GLN A 32 -7.84 -3.03 5.83
CA GLN A 32 -6.74 -2.73 6.74
C GLN A 32 -5.38 -2.82 6.03
N GLN A 33 -5.19 -3.83 5.18
CA GLN A 33 -3.97 -3.99 4.39
C GLN A 33 -3.79 -2.85 3.38
N GLN A 34 -4.86 -2.43 2.68
CA GLN A 34 -4.78 -1.30 1.76
C GLN A 34 -4.34 -0.02 2.48
N LYS A 35 -4.91 0.25 3.66
CA LYS A 35 -4.49 1.40 4.48
C LYS A 35 -3.00 1.34 4.86
N GLN A 36 -2.47 0.15 5.16
CA GLN A 36 -1.06 -0.03 5.45
C GLN A 36 -0.19 0.22 4.20
N ILE A 37 -0.63 -0.26 3.04
CA ILE A 37 0.04 -0.03 1.75
C ILE A 37 0.11 1.47 1.46
N ASP A 38 -1.00 2.19 1.55
CA ASP A 38 -1.05 3.64 1.29
C ASP A 38 -0.09 4.42 2.19
N GLN A 39 0.01 4.02 3.47
CA GLN A 39 0.97 4.59 4.41
C GLN A 39 2.42 4.30 4.02
N LEU A 40 2.73 3.07 3.59
CA LEU A 40 4.07 2.69 3.15
C LEU A 40 4.45 3.44 1.88
N GLU A 41 3.57 3.50 0.88
CA GLU A 41 3.80 4.28 -0.34
C GLU A 41 4.10 5.74 -0.04
N THR A 42 3.35 6.33 0.89
CA THR A 42 3.54 7.73 1.28
C THR A 42 4.90 7.93 1.95
N LYS A 43 5.35 7.00 2.80
CA LYS A 43 6.69 7.04 3.40
C LYS A 43 7.78 6.89 2.33
N ILE A 44 7.61 5.97 1.38
CA ILE A 44 8.55 5.76 0.27
C ILE A 44 8.67 7.02 -0.58
N ARG A 45 7.55 7.65 -0.97
CA ARG A 45 7.56 8.92 -1.72
C ARG A 45 8.38 9.99 -1.01
N ARG A 46 8.16 10.19 0.29
CA ARG A 46 8.92 11.15 1.11
C ARG A 46 10.41 10.81 1.19
N LEU A 47 10.76 9.53 1.29
CA LEU A 47 12.16 9.11 1.31
C LEU A 47 12.85 9.40 -0.03
N VAL A 48 12.18 9.12 -1.15
CA VAL A 48 12.67 9.43 -2.50
C VAL A 48 12.89 10.93 -2.66
N GLU A 49 11.91 11.76 -2.27
CA GLU A 49 12.03 13.22 -2.29
C GLU A 49 13.22 13.69 -1.45
N ARG A 50 13.42 13.12 -0.26
CA ARG A 50 14.54 13.48 0.62
C ARG A 50 15.90 13.12 0.01
N VAL A 51 16.01 11.95 -0.59
CA VAL A 51 17.24 11.52 -1.27
C VAL A 51 17.54 12.46 -2.45
N GLN A 52 16.53 12.82 -3.23
CA GLN A 52 16.70 13.77 -4.33
C GLN A 52 17.16 15.15 -3.85
N GLN A 53 16.57 15.67 -2.76
CA GLN A 53 17.00 16.94 -2.16
C GLN A 53 18.47 16.91 -1.72
N ILE A 54 18.91 15.80 -1.11
CA ILE A 54 20.31 15.63 -0.69
C ILE A 54 21.23 15.61 -1.91
N ALA A 55 20.85 14.91 -2.99
CA ALA A 55 21.63 14.87 -4.23
C ALA A 55 21.78 16.28 -4.84
N THR A 56 20.70 17.05 -4.94
CA THR A 56 20.73 18.43 -5.46
C THR A 56 21.57 19.37 -4.59
N LEU A 57 21.52 19.21 -3.25
CA LEU A 57 22.40 19.97 -2.35
C LEU A 57 23.88 19.62 -2.54
N ALA A 58 24.20 18.35 -2.80
CA ALA A 58 25.57 17.93 -3.09
C ALA A 58 26.09 18.50 -4.42
N GLU A 59 25.25 18.56 -5.46
CA GLU A 59 25.60 19.18 -6.75
C GLU A 59 25.83 20.70 -6.63
N THR A 60 25.02 21.40 -5.83
CA THR A 60 25.14 22.85 -5.61
C THR A 60 26.23 23.25 -4.64
N ALA A 61 26.68 22.33 -3.77
CA ALA A 61 27.81 22.51 -2.87
C ALA A 61 29.18 22.16 -3.50
N ALA A 62 29.21 21.64 -4.74
CA ALA A 62 30.46 21.52 -5.49
C ALA A 62 31.00 22.94 -5.74
N PRO A 63 32.20 23.29 -5.23
CA PRO A 63 32.70 24.64 -5.36
C PRO A 63 32.92 24.97 -6.84
N ALA A 64 32.70 26.24 -7.20
CA ALA A 64 33.10 26.86 -8.46
C ALA A 64 34.64 26.87 -8.63
N ALA A 65 35.28 25.72 -8.47
CA ALA A 65 36.72 25.52 -8.46
C ALA A 65 37.34 25.47 -9.87
N ASN A 66 36.57 25.82 -10.90
CA ASN A 66 37.01 25.75 -12.31
C ASN A 66 36.94 27.09 -13.04
N GLU A 67 36.84 28.21 -12.33
CA GLU A 67 37.14 29.52 -12.95
C GLU A 67 38.66 29.69 -13.05
N LYS A 68 39.19 29.38 -14.24
CA LYS A 68 40.59 29.66 -14.60
C LYS A 68 40.84 31.17 -14.46
N PRO A 69 41.89 31.63 -13.74
CA PRO A 69 42.14 33.06 -13.57
C PRO A 69 42.36 33.76 -14.91
N PRO A 70 41.83 34.97 -15.13
CA PRO A 70 42.08 35.75 -16.33
C PRO A 70 43.55 36.20 -16.31
N HIS A 71 44.34 35.69 -17.26
CA HIS A 71 45.70 36.18 -17.48
C HIS A 71 45.64 37.56 -18.17
N TYR A 72 46.21 38.56 -17.51
CA TYR A 72 46.66 39.83 -18.12
C TYR A 72 48.07 39.67 -18.69
#